data_AF-A0A7W7NZF9-F1
#
_entry.id   AF-A0A7W7NZF9-F1
#
_cell.length_a   1.000
_cell.length_b   1.000
_cell.length_c   1.000
_cell.angle_alpha   90.00
_cell.angle_beta   90.00
_cell.angle_gamma   90.00
#
_symmetry.space_group_name_H-M   'P 1'
#
loop_
_entity.id
_entity.type
_entity.pdbx_description
1 polymer ?
#
loop_
_entity_poly.entity_id
_entity_poly.type
_entity_poly.pdbx_seq_one_letter_code
_entity_poly.pdbx_strand_id
1 'polypeptide(L)'
;MPLDELAQLIAGGEKDEAPEEGLYIYSIVPTSLEMDAGKASAQNGHAFEYSLKCARHLVPEIAERYENHETRGSKVALKAKNQQQLVKAYVQARELGLPCALVADRTHVMPPHFDGSPIITACAIGPCTKAQARPITKKFQCL
;
A
#
# COMPACT_ATOMS: atom_id res chain seq x y z
N MET A 1 -32.13 0.52 5.29
CA MET A 1 -31.36 -0.73 5.36
C MET A 1 -30.60 -0.74 6.68
N PRO A 2 -30.84 -1.74 7.54
CA PRO A 2 -30.04 -1.99 8.74
C PRO A 2 -28.58 -2.29 8.39
N LEU A 3 -27.64 -1.94 9.27
CA LEU A 3 -26.20 -2.18 9.08
C LEU A 3 -25.87 -3.65 8.82
N ASP A 4 -26.63 -4.55 9.43
CA ASP A 4 -26.42 -6.00 9.32
C ASP A 4 -26.77 -6.54 7.92
N GLU A 5 -27.82 -6.00 7.29
CA GLU A 5 -28.18 -6.32 5.91
C GLU A 5 -27.11 -5.81 4.93
N LEU A 6 -26.56 -4.60 5.17
CA LEU A 6 -25.49 -4.03 4.35
C LEU A 6 -24.20 -4.86 4.45
N ALA A 7 -23.86 -5.35 5.65
CA ALA A 7 -22.69 -6.17 5.87
C ALA A 7 -22.79 -7.53 5.16
N GLN A 8 -23.96 -8.18 5.17
CA GLN A 8 -24.19 -9.43 4.45
C GLN A 8 -24.10 -9.26 2.94
N LEU A 9 -24.66 -8.16 2.40
CA LEU A 9 -24.54 -7.81 0.98
C LEU A 9 -23.09 -7.56 0.55
N ILE A 10 -22.29 -6.99 1.45
CA ILE A 10 -20.86 -6.74 1.25
C ILE A 10 -20.05 -8.04 1.40
N ALA A 11 -20.43 -9.01 2.21
CA ALA A 11 -19.60 -10.17 2.51
C ALA A 11 -19.44 -11.16 1.34
N GLY A 12 -20.41 -11.24 0.41
CA GLY A 12 -20.40 -12.22 -0.67
C GLY A 12 -20.64 -13.65 -0.17
N GLY A 13 -21.37 -14.46 -0.94
CA GLY A 13 -21.78 -15.82 -0.57
C GLY A 13 -20.63 -16.81 -0.38
N GLU A 14 -20.93 -17.90 0.33
CA GLU A 14 -20.02 -19.01 0.64
C GLU A 14 -19.26 -19.50 -0.61
N LYS A 15 -17.93 -19.61 -0.50
CA LYS A 15 -17.07 -20.20 -1.54
C LYS A 15 -16.56 -21.55 -1.07
N ASP A 16 -16.95 -22.59 -1.81
CA ASP A 16 -16.66 -24.02 -1.58
C ASP A 16 -15.37 -24.50 -2.28
N GLU A 17 -14.48 -23.56 -2.63
CA GLU A 17 -13.18 -23.83 -3.27
C GLU A 17 -12.03 -23.48 -2.33
N ALA A 18 -10.89 -24.16 -2.49
CA ALA A 18 -9.68 -23.86 -1.73
C ALA A 18 -9.37 -22.35 -1.80
N PRO A 19 -9.09 -21.68 -0.66
CA PRO A 19 -8.98 -20.24 -0.63
C PRO A 19 -7.85 -19.78 -1.56
N GLU A 20 -8.24 -19.08 -2.63
CA GLU A 20 -7.31 -18.46 -3.56
C GLU A 20 -6.32 -17.57 -2.78
N GLU A 21 -5.01 -17.63 -3.10
CA GLU A 21 -4.01 -16.87 -2.34
C GLU A 21 -4.30 -15.36 -2.45
N GLY A 22 -4.70 -14.74 -1.33
CA GLY A 22 -5.13 -13.35 -1.29
C GLY A 22 -4.06 -12.38 -1.79
N LEU A 23 -4.51 -11.33 -2.49
CA LEU A 23 -3.66 -10.25 -2.97
C LEU A 23 -3.65 -9.08 -1.98
N TYR A 24 -2.48 -8.47 -1.82
CA TYR A 24 -2.24 -7.38 -0.88
C TYR A 24 -1.56 -6.20 -1.56
N ILE A 25 -1.99 -4.99 -1.19
CA ILE A 25 -1.17 -3.80 -1.35
C ILE A 25 -0.71 -3.36 0.03
N TYR A 26 0.60 -3.20 0.19
CA TYR A 26 1.23 -2.65 1.38
C TYR A 26 1.55 -1.19 1.15
N SER A 27 1.17 -0.32 2.09
CA SER A 27 1.65 1.05 2.18
C SER A 27 2.58 1.14 3.38
N ILE A 28 3.76 1.73 3.19
CA ILE A 28 4.78 1.91 4.22
C ILE A 28 4.99 3.41 4.41
N VAL A 29 4.78 3.91 5.63
CA VAL A 29 5.03 5.31 5.99
C VAL A 29 6.18 5.42 7.00
N PRO A 30 7.00 6.48 6.97
CA PRO A 30 8.11 6.66 7.88
C PRO A 30 7.65 7.34 9.18
N THR A 31 7.98 6.79 10.33
CA THR A 31 7.66 7.41 11.63
C THR A 31 8.51 8.64 11.93
N SER A 32 9.69 8.77 11.29
CA SER A 32 10.57 9.93 11.45
C SER A 32 9.99 11.26 10.98
N LEU A 33 8.89 11.24 10.22
CA LEU A 33 8.20 12.46 9.78
C LEU A 33 7.10 12.90 10.74
N GLU A 34 6.83 12.13 11.80
CA GLU A 34 5.86 12.46 12.86
C GLU A 34 4.49 12.92 12.32
N MET A 35 4.07 12.33 11.18
CA MET A 35 2.80 12.67 10.56
C MET A 35 1.65 12.33 11.51
N ASP A 36 0.72 13.28 11.68
CA ASP A 36 -0.53 12.99 12.38
C ASP A 36 -1.35 11.91 11.67
N ALA A 37 -2.37 11.38 12.35
CA ALA A 37 -3.22 10.32 11.83
C ALA A 37 -3.92 10.71 10.51
N GLY A 38 -4.33 11.97 10.35
CA GLY A 38 -5.01 12.44 9.15
C GLY A 38 -4.07 12.46 7.95
N LYS A 39 -2.88 13.04 8.11
CA LYS A 39 -1.85 13.11 7.08
C LYS A 39 -1.36 11.71 6.72
N ALA A 40 -1.05 10.86 7.71
CA ALA A 40 -0.64 9.49 7.46
C ALA A 40 -1.73 8.70 6.70
N SER A 41 -3.01 8.88 7.05
CA SER A 41 -4.12 8.25 6.34
C SER A 41 -4.19 8.69 4.87
N ALA A 42 -4.05 9.99 4.61
CA ALA A 42 -4.02 10.53 3.24
C ALA A 42 -2.83 9.98 2.42
N GLN A 43 -1.64 9.91 3.02
CA GLN A 43 -0.45 9.36 2.34
C GLN A 43 -0.60 7.86 2.05
N ASN A 44 -1.18 7.10 2.98
CA ASN A 44 -1.52 5.69 2.74
C ASN A 44 -2.54 5.55 1.59
N GLY A 45 -3.57 6.41 1.54
CA GLY A 45 -4.54 6.44 0.45
C GLY A 45 -3.87 6.63 -0.91
N HIS A 46 -3.01 7.64 -1.05
CA HIS A 46 -2.22 7.86 -2.27
C HIS A 46 -1.32 6.68 -2.62
N ALA A 47 -0.65 6.09 -1.63
CA ALA A 47 0.23 4.96 -1.84
C ALA A 47 -0.55 3.77 -2.44
N PHE A 48 -1.69 3.40 -1.85
CA PHE A 48 -2.54 2.33 -2.37
C PHE A 48 -2.99 2.59 -3.80
N GLU A 49 -3.47 3.80 -4.09
CA GLU A 49 -3.94 4.20 -5.41
C GLU A 49 -2.81 4.14 -6.45
N TYR A 50 -1.62 4.66 -6.13
CA TYR A 50 -0.51 4.74 -7.06
C TYR A 50 0.05 3.35 -7.40
N SER A 51 0.11 2.45 -6.41
CA SER A 51 0.51 1.06 -6.63
C SER A 51 -0.46 0.33 -7.56
N LEU A 52 -1.76 0.53 -7.37
CA LEU A 52 -2.78 -0.08 -8.20
C LEU A 52 -2.76 0.49 -9.63
N LYS A 53 -2.57 1.81 -9.80
CA LYS A 53 -2.34 2.42 -11.13
C LYS A 53 -1.10 1.82 -11.80
N CYS A 54 0.00 1.64 -11.07
CA CYS A 54 1.20 0.98 -11.60
C CYS A 54 0.87 -0.46 -12.05
N ALA A 55 0.12 -1.21 -11.25
CA ALA A 55 -0.26 -2.58 -11.57
C ALA A 55 -1.14 -2.67 -12.83
N ARG A 56 -2.10 -1.77 -13.03
CA ARG A 56 -2.92 -1.70 -14.25
C ARG A 56 -2.11 -1.53 -15.53
N HIS A 57 -0.89 -1.00 -15.44
CA HIS A 57 0.02 -0.86 -16.57
C HIS A 57 1.04 -2.01 -16.67
N LEU A 58 1.54 -2.50 -15.54
CA LEU A 58 2.61 -3.48 -15.49
C LEU A 58 2.10 -4.93 -15.60
N VAL A 59 0.98 -5.22 -14.93
CA VAL A 59 0.38 -6.56 -14.75
C VAL A 59 -1.14 -6.41 -14.68
N PRO A 60 -1.84 -6.02 -15.77
CA PRO A 60 -3.27 -5.68 -15.74
C PRO A 60 -4.16 -6.76 -15.10
N GLU A 61 -3.82 -8.03 -15.31
CA GLU A 61 -4.52 -9.19 -14.76
C GLU A 61 -4.48 -9.24 -13.22
N ILE A 62 -3.37 -8.81 -12.59
CA ILE A 62 -3.28 -8.79 -11.12
C ILE A 62 -4.07 -7.62 -10.54
N ALA A 63 -4.18 -6.52 -11.29
CA ALA A 63 -5.01 -5.39 -10.90
C ALA A 63 -6.50 -5.77 -10.97
N GLU A 64 -6.94 -6.38 -12.07
CA GLU A 64 -8.32 -6.87 -12.22
C GLU A 64 -8.69 -7.86 -11.11
N ARG A 65 -7.82 -8.84 -10.84
CA ARG A 65 -8.03 -9.81 -9.76
C ARG A 65 -8.06 -9.16 -8.37
N TYR A 66 -7.26 -8.12 -8.12
CA TYR A 66 -7.26 -7.39 -6.86
C TYR A 66 -8.55 -6.57 -6.67
N GLU A 67 -9.09 -6.01 -7.74
CA GLU A 67 -10.30 -5.18 -7.74
C GLU A 67 -11.60 -5.99 -7.80
N ASN A 68 -11.52 -7.29 -8.14
CA ASN A 68 -12.66 -8.18 -8.17
C ASN A 68 -13.34 -8.26 -6.78
N HIS A 69 -14.65 -7.98 -6.77
CA HIS A 69 -15.47 -7.90 -5.57
C HIS A 69 -15.58 -9.20 -4.78
N GLU A 70 -15.32 -10.35 -5.41
CA GLU A 70 -15.44 -11.65 -4.77
C GLU A 70 -14.13 -12.16 -4.15
N THR A 71 -12.97 -11.76 -4.67
CA THR A 71 -11.64 -12.14 -4.13
C THR A 71 -11.12 -11.11 -3.13
N ARG A 72 -11.50 -9.84 -3.32
CA ARG A 72 -11.19 -8.68 -2.45
C ARG A 72 -9.73 -8.56 -2.05
N GLY A 73 -9.01 -7.76 -2.82
CA GLY A 73 -7.69 -7.30 -2.45
C GLY A 73 -7.63 -6.60 -1.08
N SER A 74 -6.67 -7.00 -0.25
CA SER A 74 -6.43 -6.42 1.07
C SER A 74 -5.46 -5.23 1.01
N LYS A 75 -5.60 -4.29 1.94
CA LYS A 75 -4.70 -3.14 2.11
C LYS A 75 -4.07 -3.21 3.50
N VAL A 76 -2.76 -3.05 3.58
CA VAL A 76 -2.02 -3.15 4.85
C VAL A 76 -1.14 -1.93 5.01
N ALA A 77 -1.38 -1.15 6.07
CA ALA A 77 -0.53 -0.02 6.45
C ALA A 77 0.59 -0.50 7.38
N LEU A 78 1.82 -0.15 7.02
CA LEU A 78 3.05 -0.51 7.72
C LEU A 78 3.84 0.75 8.08
N LYS A 79 4.69 0.63 9.09
CA LYS A 79 5.62 1.67 9.51
C LYS A 79 7.07 1.29 9.26
N ALA A 80 7.80 2.25 8.70
CA ALA A 80 9.25 2.29 8.59
C ALA A 80 9.83 3.28 9.60
N LYS A 81 11.10 3.09 9.97
CA LYS A 81 11.79 4.01 10.87
C LYS A 81 12.07 5.37 10.22
N ASN A 82 12.38 5.38 8.92
CA ASN A 82 12.77 6.58 8.19
C ASN A 82 12.55 6.44 6.67
N GLN A 83 12.70 7.55 5.95
CA GLN A 83 12.49 7.62 4.50
C GLN A 83 13.46 6.72 3.71
N GLN A 84 14.68 6.53 4.21
CA GLN A 84 15.68 5.70 3.54
C GLN A 84 15.24 4.23 3.44
N GLN A 85 14.45 3.74 4.40
CA GLN A 85 13.83 2.42 4.33
C GLN A 85 12.73 2.33 3.26
N LEU A 86 12.02 3.43 2.97
CA LEU A 86 11.04 3.49 1.87
C LEU A 86 11.74 3.32 0.53
N VAL A 87 12.82 4.06 0.31
CA VAL A 87 13.63 3.97 -0.93
C VAL A 87 14.17 2.55 -1.11
N LYS A 88 14.71 1.94 -0.05
CA LYS A 88 15.18 0.55 -0.09
C LYS A 88 14.06 -0.45 -0.41
N ALA A 89 12.87 -0.25 0.17
CA ALA A 89 11.71 -1.11 -0.10
C ALA A 89 11.23 -0.99 -1.55
N TYR A 90 11.22 0.24 -2.09
CA TYR A 90 10.88 0.52 -3.49
C TYR A 90 11.85 -0.14 -4.46
N VAL A 91 13.16 0.05 -4.26
CA VAL A 91 14.19 -0.59 -5.11
C VAL A 91 14.05 -2.11 -5.10
N GLN A 92 13.90 -2.71 -3.91
CA GLN A 92 13.74 -4.16 -3.78
C GLN A 92 12.44 -4.66 -4.44
N ALA A 93 11.34 -3.90 -4.38
CA ALA A 93 10.09 -4.24 -5.06
C ALA A 93 10.25 -4.20 -6.59
N ARG A 94 10.95 -3.17 -7.10
CA ARG A 94 11.28 -3.04 -8.53
C ARG A 94 12.13 -4.21 -9.03
N GLU A 95 13.15 -4.61 -8.26
CA GLU A 95 14.02 -5.75 -8.58
C GLU A 95 13.25 -7.08 -8.65
N LEU A 96 12.22 -7.23 -7.80
CA LEU A 96 11.33 -8.40 -7.78
C LEU A 96 10.20 -8.31 -8.83
N GLY A 97 10.15 -7.25 -9.65
CA GLY A 97 9.11 -7.06 -10.66
C GLY A 97 7.72 -6.77 -10.08
N LEU A 98 7.63 -6.35 -8.82
CA LEU A 98 6.36 -6.08 -8.16
C LEU A 98 5.87 -4.66 -8.51
N PRO A 99 4.55 -4.47 -8.73
CA PRO A 99 3.99 -3.13 -8.83
C PRO A 99 4.30 -2.35 -7.55
N CYS A 100 4.79 -1.11 -7.69
CA CYS A 100 5.20 -0.30 -6.56
C CYS A 100 5.26 1.18 -6.94
N ALA A 101 5.13 2.05 -5.94
CA ALA A 101 5.15 3.50 -6.14
C ALA A 101 5.73 4.21 -4.92
N LEU A 102 6.33 5.38 -5.15
CA LEU A 102 6.68 6.33 -4.09
C LEU A 102 5.68 7.47 -4.09
N VAL A 103 5.27 7.90 -2.90
CA VAL A 103 4.49 9.11 -2.68
C VAL A 103 5.42 10.18 -2.16
N ALA A 104 5.35 11.36 -2.75
CA ALA A 104 6.11 12.52 -2.32
C ALA A 104 5.17 13.69 -2.04
N ASP A 105 5.31 14.29 -0.86
CA ASP A 105 4.62 15.52 -0.50
C ASP A 105 5.52 16.72 -0.83
N ARG A 106 4.92 17.78 -1.38
CA ARG A 106 5.61 18.98 -1.87
C ARG A 106 5.41 20.21 -0.98
N THR A 107 4.72 20.08 0.16
CA THR A 107 4.21 21.26 0.90
C THR A 107 4.91 21.56 2.24
N HIS A 108 5.89 20.79 2.68
CA HIS A 108 6.61 21.10 3.93
C HIS A 108 7.76 22.07 3.66
N VAL A 109 7.50 23.37 3.85
CA VAL A 109 8.52 24.42 3.93
C VAL A 109 8.63 24.81 5.39
N MET A 110 9.73 24.41 6.03
CA MET A 110 10.05 24.72 7.43
C MET A 110 11.54 25.05 7.56
N PRO A 111 11.94 26.26 7.13
CA PRO A 111 13.33 26.70 7.21
C PRO A 111 13.80 26.72 8.68
N PRO A 112 15.05 26.35 8.98
CA PRO A 112 16.13 25.99 8.04
C PRO A 112 16.15 24.50 7.63
N HIS A 113 15.22 23.68 8.11
CA HIS A 113 15.28 22.22 7.97
C HIS A 113 14.59 21.68 6.71
N PHE A 114 13.66 22.44 6.13
CA PHE A 114 12.91 22.07 4.93
C PHE A 114 12.78 23.25 3.97
N ASP A 115 13.37 23.10 2.79
CA ASP A 115 13.51 24.10 1.73
C ASP A 115 12.43 24.00 0.63
N GLY A 116 11.43 23.14 0.81
CA GLY A 116 10.41 22.85 -0.22
C GLY A 116 10.80 21.76 -1.21
N SER A 117 11.93 21.08 -1.01
CA SER A 117 12.26 19.86 -1.75
C SER A 117 11.22 18.75 -1.48
N PRO A 118 10.86 17.94 -2.51
CA PRO A 118 9.86 16.90 -2.36
C PRO A 118 10.30 15.85 -1.34
N ILE A 119 9.44 15.62 -0.33
CA ILE A 119 9.71 14.68 0.77
C ILE A 119 8.98 13.39 0.46
N ILE A 120 9.70 12.26 0.37
CA ILE A 120 9.07 10.95 0.23
C ILE A 120 8.33 10.61 1.52
N THR A 121 7.01 10.47 1.45
CA THR A 121 6.11 10.28 2.58
C THR A 121 5.54 8.87 2.68
N ALA A 122 5.52 8.11 1.59
CA ALA A 122 5.12 6.71 1.60
C ALA A 122 5.76 5.89 0.46
N CYS A 123 5.79 4.57 0.63
CA CYS A 123 6.11 3.60 -0.41
C CYS A 123 5.01 2.55 -0.48
N ALA A 124 4.52 2.24 -1.67
CA ALA A 124 3.56 1.19 -1.91
C ALA A 124 4.18 -0.02 -2.61
N ILE A 125 3.70 -1.23 -2.27
CA ILE A 125 4.10 -2.50 -2.89
C ILE A 125 2.84 -3.33 -3.12
N GLY A 126 2.66 -3.83 -4.34
CA GLY A 126 1.55 -4.69 -4.75
C GLY A 126 0.57 -4.00 -5.72
N PRO A 127 -0.49 -4.69 -6.17
CA PRO A 127 -0.96 -5.98 -5.66
C PRO A 127 0.06 -7.11 -5.82
N CYS A 128 0.19 -7.93 -4.80
CA CYS A 128 1.06 -9.11 -4.80
C CYS A 128 0.61 -10.09 -3.72
N THR A 129 1.07 -11.32 -3.79
CA THR A 129 0.82 -12.30 -2.72
C THR A 129 1.68 -12.00 -1.50
N LYS A 130 1.26 -12.53 -0.34
CA LYS A 130 2.03 -12.39 0.91
C LYS A 130 3.42 -12.99 0.77
N ALA A 131 3.57 -14.10 0.04
CA ALA A 131 4.85 -14.74 -0.22
C ALA A 131 5.78 -13.83 -1.02
N GLN A 132 5.28 -13.21 -2.09
CA GLN A 132 6.03 -12.26 -2.92
C GLN A 132 6.50 -11.02 -2.12
N ALA A 133 5.64 -10.49 -1.24
CA ALA A 133 5.96 -9.30 -0.44
C ALA A 133 6.92 -9.58 0.73
N ARG A 134 6.93 -10.82 1.26
CA ARG A 134 7.62 -11.19 2.52
C ARG A 134 9.11 -10.80 2.57
N PRO A 135 9.92 -10.95 1.50
CA PRO A 135 11.33 -10.53 1.51
C PRO A 135 11.53 -9.05 1.83
N ILE A 136 10.54 -8.21 1.50
CA ILE A 136 10.58 -6.77 1.72
C ILE A 136 9.90 -6.41 3.04
N THR A 137 8.70 -6.94 3.28
CA THR A 137 7.80 -6.45 4.33
C THR A 137 8.08 -7.01 5.73
N LYS A 138 8.80 -8.14 5.85
CA LYS A 138 9.05 -8.81 7.13
C LYS A 138 9.72 -7.96 8.23
N LYS A 139 10.41 -6.88 7.83
CA LYS A 139 11.12 -5.96 8.74
C LYS A 139 10.27 -4.79 9.24
N PHE A 140 9.09 -4.61 8.67
CA PHE A 140 8.16 -3.54 9.03
C PHE A 140 7.06 -4.08 9.95
N GLN A 141 6.52 -3.20 10.77
CA GLN A 141 5.39 -3.49 11.66
C GLN A 141 4.13 -2.82 11.11
N CYS A 142 2.94 -3.28 11.51
CA CYS A 142 1.71 -2.55 11.23
C CYS A 142 1.80 -1.14 11.84
N LEU A 143 1.30 -0.15 11.10
CA LEU A 143 1.32 1.26 11.48
C LEU A 143 0.58 1.44 12.82
#